data_AF-Q2I6Y7-F1
#
_entry.id   AF-Q2I6Y7-F1
#
_cell.length_a   1.000
_cell.length_b   1.000
_cell.length_c   1.000
_cell.angle_alpha   90.00
_cell.angle_beta   90.00
_cell.angle_gamma   90.00
#
_symmetry.space_group_name_H-M   'P 1'
#
loop_
_entity.id
_entity.type
_entity.pdbx_description
1 polymer ?
#
loop_
_entity_poly.entity_id
_entity_poly.type
_entity_poly.pdbx_seq_one_letter_code
_entity_poly.pdbx_strand_id
1 'polypeptide(L)' 'LASWTVSSPETVQGIKGSCLIIPCTFGFPANVEVPHGITAIWYYDYSGKRLVVSHSRNPKVVENHFQGRALLLG' A
#
# COMPACT_ATOMS: atom_id res chain seq x y z
N LEU A 1 0.15 23.95 -9.90
CA LEU A 1 0.19 22.54 -10.38
C LEU A 1 0.20 21.65 -9.15
N ALA A 2 -0.64 20.61 -9.09
CA ALA A 2 -0.61 19.65 -7.99
C ALA A 2 0.62 18.72 -8.15
N SER A 3 1.23 18.31 -7.05
CA SER A 3 2.38 17.39 -7.02
C SER A 3 1.96 16.00 -6.54
N TRP A 4 2.84 15.02 -6.75
CA TRP A 4 2.74 13.74 -6.07
C TRP A 4 2.88 13.95 -4.56
N THR A 5 2.02 13.33 -3.77
CA THR A 5 1.99 13.44 -2.30
C THR A 5 1.59 12.13 -1.65
N VAL A 6 2.10 11.89 -0.45
CA VAL A 6 1.67 10.80 0.43
C VAL A 6 1.63 11.33 1.87
N SER A 7 0.63 10.94 2.63
CA SER A 7 0.53 11.16 4.07
C SER A 7 0.22 9.84 4.76
N SER A 8 1.08 9.48 5.70
CA SER A 8 0.99 8.29 6.55
C SER A 8 1.65 8.64 7.87
N PRO A 9 1.20 8.09 9.01
CA PRO A 9 1.96 8.19 10.25
C PRO A 9 3.35 7.55 10.08
N GLU A 10 4.36 8.16 10.68
CA GLU A 10 5.74 7.66 10.72
C GLU A 10 5.85 6.38 11.56
N THR A 11 5.06 6.30 12.63
CA THR A 11 5.00 5.12 13.51
C THR A 11 3.55 4.71 13.73
N VAL A 12 3.31 3.40 13.76
CA VAL A 12 2.01 2.82 14.10
C VAL A 12 2.25 1.66 15.06
N GLN A 13 1.49 1.62 16.15
CA GLN A 13 1.55 0.56 17.16
C GLN A 13 0.37 -0.39 16.96
N GLY A 14 0.62 -1.70 17.06
CA GLY A 14 -0.39 -2.75 16.93
C GLY A 14 -0.25 -3.80 18.03
N ILE A 15 -1.37 -4.45 18.36
CA ILE A 15 -1.42 -5.53 19.34
C ILE A 15 -1.16 -6.86 18.62
N LYS A 16 -0.24 -7.68 19.13
CA LYS A 16 0.10 -8.99 18.55
C LYS A 16 -1.15 -9.88 18.51
N GLY A 17 -1.49 -10.38 17.32
CA GLY A 17 -2.66 -11.23 17.08
C GLY A 17 -3.94 -10.47 16.72
N SER A 18 -3.94 -9.13 16.80
CA SER A 18 -5.01 -8.28 16.30
C SER A 18 -4.69 -7.74 14.90
N CYS A 19 -5.72 -7.26 14.19
CA CYS A 19 -5.53 -6.45 12.99
C CYS A 19 -5.06 -5.03 13.36
N LEU A 20 -4.39 -4.38 12.41
CA LEU A 20 -3.99 -2.97 12.50
C LEU A 20 -4.38 -2.27 11.19
N ILE A 21 -4.84 -1.03 11.29
CA ILE A 21 -5.08 -0.15 10.14
C ILE A 21 -3.94 0.86 10.09
N ILE A 22 -3.27 0.95 8.94
CA ILE A 22 -2.29 2.00 8.65
C ILE A 22 -3.02 3.05 7.82
N PRO A 23 -3.42 4.20 8.39
CA PRO A 23 -4.10 5.24 7.63
C PRO A 23 -3.12 5.88 6.64
N CYS A 24 -3.48 5.89 5.36
CA CYS A 24 -2.64 6.44 4.31
C CYS A 24 -3.52 7.17 3.29
N THR A 25 -3.11 8.38 2.88
CA THR A 25 -3.69 9.12 1.76
C THR A 25 -2.59 9.47 0.77
N PHE A 26 -2.90 9.41 -0.52
CA PHE A 26 -1.98 9.82 -1.58
C PHE A 26 -2.70 10.72 -2.58
N GLY A 27 -1.95 11.63 -3.19
CA GLY A 27 -2.42 12.54 -4.22
C GLY A 27 -1.48 12.54 -5.41
N PHE A 28 -2.04 12.77 -6.60
CA PHE A 28 -1.29 12.83 -7.86
C PHE A 28 -1.79 13.99 -8.72
N PRO A 29 -0.99 14.47 -9.70
CA PRO A 29 -1.37 15.61 -10.53
C PRO A 29 -2.62 15.30 -11.38
N ALA A 30 -3.57 16.23 -11.43
CA ALA A 30 -4.86 16.05 -12.12
C ALA A 30 -4.74 15.83 -13.65
N ASN A 31 -3.58 16.10 -14.25
CA ASN A 31 -3.28 15.83 -15.66
C ASN A 31 -2.69 14.44 -15.91
N VAL A 32 -2.57 13.58 -14.89
CA VAL A 32 -2.20 12.17 -15.07
C VAL A 32 -3.46 11.36 -15.35
N GLU A 33 -3.58 10.86 -16.58
CA GLU A 33 -4.69 10.01 -16.97
C GLU A 33 -4.56 8.61 -16.35
N VAL A 34 -5.68 8.11 -15.80
CA VAL A 34 -5.79 6.77 -15.22
C VAL A 34 -6.88 5.95 -15.94
N PRO A 35 -6.76 5.70 -17.27
CA PRO A 35 -7.82 5.10 -18.08
C PRO A 35 -8.22 3.69 -17.64
N HIS A 36 -7.34 3.00 -16.93
CA HIS A 36 -7.60 1.68 -16.35
C HIS A 36 -7.80 1.73 -14.83
N GLY A 37 -8.01 2.91 -14.23
CA GLY A 37 -7.98 3.14 -12.79
C GLY A 37 -6.57 3.02 -12.18
N ILE A 38 -6.49 3.11 -10.86
CA ILE A 38 -5.22 3.09 -10.10
C ILE A 38 -4.78 1.63 -9.84
N THR A 39 -3.47 1.40 -9.76
CA THR A 39 -2.90 0.15 -9.25
C THR A 39 -2.20 0.45 -7.94
N ALA A 40 -2.67 -0.14 -6.85
CA ALA A 40 -2.07 0.03 -5.53
C ALA A 40 -1.25 -1.20 -5.16
N ILE A 41 -0.05 -0.96 -4.64
CA ILE A 41 0.89 -1.98 -4.19
C ILE A 41 1.47 -1.53 -2.86
N TRP A 42 1.38 -2.37 -1.84
CA TRP A 42 1.99 -2.13 -0.55
C TRP A 42 3.26 -2.98 -0.41
N TYR A 43 4.36 -2.35 -0.04
CA TYR A 43 5.67 -3.01 0.12
C TYR A 43 6.11 -3.01 1.57
N TYR A 44 6.75 -4.09 2.00
CA TYR A 44 7.50 -4.19 3.24
C TYR A 44 9.00 -4.08 2.93
N ASP A 45 9.75 -3.41 3.82
CA ASP A 45 11.19 -3.19 3.69
C ASP A 45 11.58 -2.56 2.33
N TYR A 46 11.19 -1.29 2.14
CA TYR A 46 11.45 -0.54 0.90
C TYR A 46 12.95 -0.38 0.59
N SER A 47 13.79 -0.30 1.64
CA SER A 47 15.24 -0.12 1.56
C SER A 47 16.04 -1.42 1.33
N GLY A 48 15.50 -2.56 1.73
CA GLY A 48 16.15 -3.86 1.64
C GLY A 48 15.57 -4.74 0.54
N LYS A 49 14.97 -5.88 0.91
CA LYS A 49 14.53 -6.89 -0.08
C LYS A 49 13.24 -6.53 -0.83
N ARG A 50 12.49 -5.52 -0.38
CA ARG A 50 11.21 -5.05 -0.97
C ARG A 50 10.22 -6.18 -1.26
N LEU A 51 9.51 -6.59 -0.21
CA LEU A 51 8.55 -7.69 -0.23
C LEU A 51 7.13 -7.19 -0.52
N VAL A 52 6.35 -7.89 -1.36
CA VAL A 52 4.98 -7.48 -1.70
C VAL A 52 4.01 -7.91 -0.59
N VAL A 53 3.42 -6.93 0.10
CA VAL A 53 2.42 -7.12 1.17
C VAL A 53 1.01 -7.22 0.59
N SER A 54 0.70 -6.38 -0.39
CA SER A 54 -0.59 -6.35 -1.06
C SER A 54 -0.44 -5.80 -2.48
N HIS A 55 -1.24 -6.27 -3.43
CA HIS A 55 -1.24 -5.79 -4.80
C HIS A 55 -2.63 -5.90 -5.42
N SER A 56 -3.27 -4.77 -5.74
CA SER A 56 -4.70 -4.73 -6.09
C SER A 56 -5.09 -5.43 -7.40
N ARG A 57 -4.13 -5.73 -8.29
CA ARG A 57 -4.37 -6.41 -9.58
C ARG A 57 -3.68 -7.76 -9.75
N ASN A 58 -2.63 -8.02 -8.99
CA ASN A 58 -1.87 -9.26 -9.10
C ASN A 58 -1.60 -9.85 -7.71
N PRO A 59 -2.63 -10.41 -7.04
CA PRO A 59 -2.45 -11.03 -5.72
C PRO A 59 -1.50 -12.23 -5.73
N LYS A 60 -1.19 -12.80 -6.90
CA LYS A 60 -0.28 -13.95 -7.04
C LYS A 60 1.19 -13.62 -6.75
N VAL A 61 1.57 -12.34 -6.77
CA VAL A 61 2.93 -11.90 -6.39
C VAL A 61 3.03 -11.44 -4.93
N VAL A 62 1.95 -11.54 -4.15
CA VAL A 62 2.01 -11.28 -2.70
C VAL A 62 2.81 -12.40 -2.03
N GLU A 63 3.79 -12.03 -1.23
CA GLU A 63 4.65 -12.98 -0.54
C GLU A 63 3.85 -13.93 0.37
N ASN A 64 4.27 -15.19 0.45
CA ASN A 64 3.55 -16.24 1.20
C ASN A 64 3.27 -15.86 2.66
N HIS A 65 4.11 -15.02 3.27
CA HIS A 65 3.93 -14.55 4.64
C HIS A 65 2.97 -13.36 4.81
N PHE A 66 2.45 -12.75 3.73
CA PHE A 66 1.41 -11.72 3.77
C PHE A 66 0.06 -12.18 3.17
N GLN A 67 0.04 -13.25 2.38
CA GLN A 67 -1.19 -13.84 1.82
C GLN A 67 -2.27 -14.06 2.91
N GLY A 68 -3.49 -13.60 2.62
CA GLY A 68 -4.65 -13.70 3.52
C GLY A 68 -4.58 -12.83 4.79
N ARG A 69 -3.53 -12.01 4.96
CA ARG A 69 -3.29 -11.25 6.22
C ARG A 69 -3.01 -9.77 6.01
N ALA A 70 -3.16 -9.27 4.79
CA ALA A 70 -3.17 -7.85 4.45
C ALA A 70 -4.21 -7.56 3.36
N LEU A 71 -4.90 -6.43 3.49
CA LEU A 71 -5.88 -5.90 2.53
C LEU A 71 -5.71 -4.39 2.47
N LEU A 72 -5.73 -3.83 1.26
CA LEU A 72 -5.84 -2.38 1.07
C LEU A 72 -7.33 -1.98 1.15
N LEU A 73 -7.64 -0.93 1.92
CA LEU A 73 -8.99 -0.40 2.08
C LEU A 73 -9.07 0.94 1.35
N GLY A 74 -9.63 0.95 0.13
CA GLY A 74 -9.73 2.12 -0.75
C GLY A 74 -9.55 1.77 -2.22
#